data_AF-A0A7V9CDH1-F1
#
_entry.id   AF-A0A7V9CDH1-F1
#
_cell.length_a   1.000
_cell.length_b   1.000
_cell.length_c   1.000
_cell.angle_alpha   90.00
_cell.angle_beta   90.00
_cell.angle_gamma   90.00
#
_symmetry.space_group_name_H-M   'P 1'
#
loop_
_entity.id
_entity.type
_entity.pdbx_description
1 polymer ?
#
loop_
_entity_poly.entity_id
_entity_poly.type
_entity_poly.pdbx_seq_one_letter_code
_entity_poly.pdbx_strand_id
1 'polypeptide(L)'
;MQRRAESQEQTRLRITESAVELHGTVGPARTSISAVAAQAGVRRSTVYRHFPDEAALLDACSAHWSAANPPPDLGALAAIGDPDERLGVALGELHAFYGRTEPMLENLFRDETTVPLLQERFAAFHDYLDAARDTLMAGRRLRGASRRRTRAALGHAIAFSTWKSLVREQGLNDADTAALLSALVAGADPRER
;
A
#
# COMPACT_ATOMS: atom_id res chain seq x y z
N MET A 1 23.67 11.81 -29.89
CA MET A 1 23.62 11.71 -28.41
C MET A 1 22.31 11.10 -27.93
N GLN A 2 21.16 11.45 -28.54
CA GLN A 2 19.82 10.97 -28.20
C GLN A 2 19.67 9.43 -28.10
N ARG A 3 20.10 8.66 -29.12
CA ARG A 3 20.09 7.18 -29.08
C ARG A 3 20.85 6.54 -27.91
N ARG A 4 21.91 7.19 -27.40
CA ARG A 4 22.65 6.70 -26.23
C ARG A 4 21.89 6.98 -24.93
N ALA A 5 21.25 8.15 -24.82
CA ALA A 5 20.42 8.50 -23.68
C ALA A 5 19.17 7.60 -23.59
N GLU A 6 18.50 7.36 -24.72
CA GLU A 6 17.34 6.45 -24.81
C GLU A 6 17.73 5.01 -24.41
N SER A 7 18.88 4.52 -24.88
CA SER A 7 19.38 3.20 -24.49
C SER A 7 19.72 3.10 -23.00
N GLN A 8 20.25 4.18 -22.40
CA GLN A 8 20.51 4.22 -20.96
C GLN A 8 19.21 4.21 -20.16
N GLU A 9 18.20 4.98 -20.56
CA GLU A 9 16.91 5.03 -19.87
C GLU A 9 16.18 3.69 -19.99
N GLN A 10 16.19 3.06 -21.16
CA GLN A 10 15.61 1.72 -21.33
C GLN A 10 16.29 0.68 -20.44
N THR A 11 17.61 0.78 -20.26
CA THR A 11 18.36 -0.10 -19.35
C THR A 11 17.98 0.16 -17.90
N ARG A 12 17.87 1.43 -17.51
CA ARG A 12 17.45 1.85 -16.17
C ARG A 12 16.05 1.32 -15.85
N LEU A 13 15.11 1.47 -16.78
CA LEU A 13 13.74 0.98 -16.64
C LEU A 13 13.68 -0.54 -16.46
N ARG A 14 14.39 -1.31 -17.30
CA ARG A 14 14.44 -2.78 -17.18
C ARG A 14 14.95 -3.25 -15.82
N ILE A 15 15.96 -2.57 -15.28
CA ILE A 15 16.51 -2.88 -13.94
C ILE A 15 15.45 -2.60 -12.87
N THR A 16 14.76 -1.45 -12.95
CA THR A 16 13.66 -1.10 -12.04
C THR A 16 12.54 -2.13 -12.09
N GLU A 17 12.04 -2.48 -13.28
CA GLU A 17 10.98 -3.46 -13.48
C GLU A 17 11.36 -4.84 -12.92
N SER A 18 12.61 -5.27 -13.14
CA SER A 18 13.12 -6.53 -12.61
C SER A 18 13.15 -6.54 -11.08
N ALA A 19 13.54 -5.43 -10.46
CA ALA A 19 13.53 -5.32 -9.01
C ALA A 19 12.10 -5.28 -8.44
N VAL A 20 11.15 -4.61 -9.12
CA VAL A 20 9.72 -4.63 -8.76
C VAL A 20 9.16 -6.04 -8.78
N GLU A 21 9.42 -6.81 -9.83
CA GLU A 21 8.95 -8.19 -9.96
C GLU A 21 9.57 -9.11 -8.88
N LEU A 22 10.87 -8.97 -8.59
CA LEU A 22 11.54 -9.72 -7.52
C LEU A 22 10.98 -9.35 -6.13
N HIS A 23 10.77 -8.06 -5.85
CA HIS A 23 10.14 -7.63 -4.60
C HIS A 23 8.71 -8.18 -4.45
N GLY A 24 7.93 -8.24 -5.54
CA GLY A 24 6.60 -8.84 -5.52
C GLY A 24 6.60 -10.36 -5.32
N THR A 25 7.66 -11.04 -5.74
CA THR A 25 7.75 -12.52 -5.69
C THR A 25 8.39 -13.03 -4.40
N VAL A 26 9.56 -12.49 -4.04
CA VAL A 26 10.33 -12.96 -2.89
C VAL A 26 10.48 -11.91 -1.78
N GLY A 27 10.20 -10.65 -2.05
CA GLY A 27 10.32 -9.54 -1.11
C GLY A 27 11.68 -8.84 -1.11
N PRO A 28 11.73 -7.55 -0.72
CA PRO A 28 12.97 -6.77 -0.65
C PRO A 28 14.10 -7.42 0.16
N ALA A 29 13.81 -7.99 1.34
CA ALA A 29 14.82 -8.57 2.21
C ALA A 29 15.54 -9.78 1.59
N ARG A 30 14.88 -10.46 0.63
CA ARG A 30 15.42 -11.63 -0.07
C ARG A 30 15.89 -11.32 -1.49
N THR A 31 15.82 -10.06 -1.91
CA THR A 31 16.22 -9.64 -3.26
C THR A 31 17.66 -9.15 -3.25
N SER A 32 18.53 -9.84 -3.99
CA SER A 32 19.93 -9.41 -4.14
C SER A 32 20.14 -8.63 -5.44
N ILE A 33 21.11 -7.71 -5.44
CA ILE A 33 21.52 -6.99 -6.65
C ILE A 33 21.96 -7.94 -7.78
N SER A 34 22.56 -9.09 -7.44
CA SER A 34 22.91 -10.11 -8.43
C SER A 34 21.67 -10.75 -9.08
N ALA A 35 20.61 -11.01 -8.31
CA ALA A 35 19.35 -11.52 -8.84
C ALA A 35 18.67 -10.48 -9.75
N VAL A 36 18.63 -9.21 -9.33
CA VAL A 36 18.12 -8.10 -10.16
C VAL A 36 18.89 -8.00 -11.47
N ALA A 37 20.23 -8.05 -11.41
CA ALA A 37 21.07 -7.98 -12.60
C ALA A 37 20.82 -9.15 -13.56
N ALA A 38 20.69 -10.37 -13.01
CA ALA A 38 20.40 -11.57 -13.80
C ALA A 38 19.03 -11.48 -14.49
N GLN A 39 17.98 -11.09 -13.77
CA GLN A 39 16.64 -10.93 -14.32
C GLN A 39 16.56 -9.80 -15.35
N ALA A 40 17.23 -8.69 -15.08
CA ALA A 40 17.33 -7.57 -16.01
C ALA A 40 18.22 -7.89 -17.22
N GLY A 41 18.94 -9.02 -17.27
CA GLY A 41 19.85 -9.39 -18.35
C GLY A 41 21.06 -8.46 -18.47
N VAL A 42 21.59 -7.96 -17.35
CA VAL A 42 22.74 -7.04 -17.29
C VAL A 42 23.80 -7.54 -16.30
N ARG A 43 25.00 -6.95 -16.37
CA ARG A 43 26.04 -7.22 -15.35
C ARG A 43 25.74 -6.45 -14.07
N ARG A 44 26.15 -6.96 -12.90
CA ARG A 44 26.06 -6.26 -11.61
C ARG A 44 26.66 -4.85 -11.64
N SER A 45 27.80 -4.67 -12.29
CA SER A 45 28.41 -3.33 -12.46
C SER A 45 27.56 -2.36 -13.28
N THR A 46 26.69 -2.86 -14.15
CA THR A 46 25.73 -2.03 -14.88
C THR A 46 24.60 -1.57 -13.96
N VAL A 47 24.13 -2.40 -13.03
CA VAL A 47 23.17 -1.95 -12.00
C VAL A 47 23.76 -0.79 -11.21
N TYR A 48 24.97 -0.94 -10.66
CA TYR A 48 25.61 0.14 -9.88
C TYR A 48 25.91 1.41 -10.67
N ARG A 49 26.07 1.32 -12.00
CA ARG A 49 26.24 2.49 -12.86
C ARG A 49 24.94 3.31 -12.98
N HIS A 50 23.78 2.66 -12.89
CA HIS A 50 22.48 3.31 -12.96
C HIS A 50 21.90 3.65 -11.58
N PHE A 51 22.22 2.86 -10.56
CA PHE A 51 21.77 3.00 -9.19
C PHE A 51 22.98 2.86 -8.26
N PRO A 52 23.56 3.96 -7.77
CA PRO A 52 24.84 3.93 -7.05
C PRO A 52 24.78 3.09 -5.76
N ASP A 53 23.61 2.96 -5.16
CA ASP A 53 23.35 2.18 -3.96
C ASP A 53 21.96 1.50 -3.99
N GLU A 54 21.69 0.68 -2.97
CA GLU A 54 20.41 -0.03 -2.83
C GLU A 54 19.24 0.92 -2.56
N ALA A 55 19.49 2.06 -1.92
CA ALA A 55 18.46 3.07 -1.66
C ALA A 55 17.97 3.71 -2.96
N ALA A 56 18.86 4.07 -3.87
CA ALA A 56 18.51 4.62 -5.17
C ALA A 56 17.70 3.63 -6.02
N LEU A 57 18.03 2.33 -5.95
CA LEU A 57 17.24 1.29 -6.61
C LEU A 57 15.86 1.15 -5.96
N LEU A 58 15.80 1.08 -4.63
CA LEU A 58 14.53 0.95 -3.91
C LEU A 58 13.61 2.15 -4.14
N ASP A 59 14.15 3.36 -4.16
CA ASP A 59 13.40 4.59 -4.43
C ASP A 59 12.80 4.57 -5.84
N ALA A 60 13.58 4.13 -6.85
CA ALA A 60 13.10 3.97 -8.22
C ALA A 60 12.03 2.88 -8.34
N CYS A 61 12.21 1.75 -7.64
CA CYS A 61 11.22 0.67 -7.61
C CYS A 61 9.92 1.13 -6.96
N SER A 62 10.02 1.82 -5.83
CA SER A 62 8.86 2.33 -5.08
C SER A 62 8.08 3.35 -5.91
N ALA A 63 8.78 4.30 -6.54
CA ALA A 63 8.15 5.27 -7.43
C ALA A 63 7.47 4.62 -8.64
N HIS A 64 8.14 3.67 -9.30
CA HIS A 64 7.58 2.95 -10.45
C HIS A 64 6.36 2.13 -10.07
N TRP A 65 6.45 1.36 -8.98
CA TRP A 65 5.36 0.52 -8.51
C TRP A 65 4.15 1.33 -8.06
N SER A 66 4.35 2.39 -7.27
CA SER A 66 3.26 3.25 -6.80
C SER A 66 2.57 4.02 -7.93
N ALA A 67 3.31 4.42 -8.97
CA ALA A 67 2.72 5.04 -10.16
C ALA A 67 1.81 4.08 -10.93
N ALA A 68 2.18 2.79 -11.00
CA ALA A 68 1.36 1.75 -11.62
C ALA A 68 0.21 1.25 -10.72
N ASN A 69 0.34 1.43 -9.41
CA ASN A 69 -0.62 0.95 -8.41
C ASN A 69 -1.03 2.08 -7.47
N PRO A 70 -1.69 3.15 -7.97
CA PRO A 70 -2.12 4.22 -7.11
C PRO A 70 -3.13 3.69 -6.07
N PRO A 71 -3.00 4.10 -4.79
CA PRO A 71 -4.03 3.83 -3.79
C PRO A 71 -5.27 4.71 -4.07
N PRO A 72 -6.40 4.44 -3.40
CA PRO A 72 -7.61 5.27 -3.52
C PRO A 72 -7.37 6.76 -3.28
N ASP A 73 -8.03 7.62 -4.07
CA ASP A 73 -7.88 9.08 -3.98
C ASP A 73 -8.65 9.64 -2.78
N LEU A 74 -7.91 10.10 -1.77
CA LEU A 74 -8.49 10.67 -0.56
C LEU A 74 -9.28 11.96 -0.81
N GLY A 75 -8.95 12.72 -1.87
CA GLY A 75 -9.68 13.92 -2.25
C GLY A 75 -11.07 13.57 -2.80
N ALA A 76 -11.15 12.55 -3.65
CA ALA A 76 -12.41 12.03 -4.15
C ALA A 76 -13.27 11.47 -3.00
N LEU A 77 -12.67 10.72 -2.08
CA LEU A 77 -13.36 10.24 -0.87
C LEU A 77 -13.85 11.40 -0.01
N ALA A 78 -13.03 12.43 0.22
CA ALA A 78 -13.39 13.59 1.04
C ALA A 78 -14.57 14.40 0.47
N ALA A 79 -14.81 14.34 -0.84
CA ALA A 79 -15.95 14.98 -1.49
C ALA A 79 -17.29 14.29 -1.17
N ILE A 80 -17.28 13.05 -0.66
CA ILE A 80 -18.49 12.35 -0.22
C ILE A 80 -18.90 12.90 1.16
N GLY A 81 -20.09 13.53 1.19
CA GLY A 81 -20.58 14.27 2.34
C GLY A 81 -21.07 13.39 3.50
N ASP A 82 -21.70 12.25 3.19
CA ASP A 82 -22.15 11.31 4.21
C ASP A 82 -20.97 10.42 4.68
N PRO A 83 -20.67 10.39 6.00
CA PRO A 83 -19.49 9.68 6.50
C PRO A 83 -19.63 8.15 6.43
N ASP A 84 -20.83 7.60 6.40
CA ASP A 84 -21.07 6.15 6.31
C ASP A 84 -21.03 5.70 4.85
N GLU A 85 -21.60 6.47 3.91
CA GLU A 85 -21.43 6.27 2.46
C GLU A 85 -19.95 6.32 2.07
N ARG A 86 -19.22 7.34 2.55
CA ARG A 86 -17.78 7.50 2.29
C ARG A 86 -16.97 6.31 2.79
N LEU A 87 -17.32 5.74 3.95
CA LEU A 87 -16.69 4.52 4.45
C LEU A 87 -16.94 3.34 3.51
N GLY A 88 -18.18 3.15 3.06
CA GLY A 88 -18.52 2.08 2.11
C GLY A 88 -17.71 2.17 0.82
N VAL A 89 -17.60 3.38 0.23
CA VAL A 89 -16.78 3.61 -0.97
C VAL A 89 -15.30 3.33 -0.69
N ALA A 90 -14.75 3.88 0.40
CA ALA A 90 -13.36 3.67 0.76
C ALA A 90 -13.01 2.18 0.95
N LEU A 91 -13.88 1.41 1.61
CA LEU A 91 -13.67 -0.03 1.79
C LEU A 91 -13.65 -0.76 0.44
N GLY A 92 -14.60 -0.46 -0.46
CA GLY A 92 -14.61 -1.05 -1.81
C GLY A 92 -13.33 -0.74 -2.59
N GLU A 93 -12.89 0.52 -2.60
CA GLU A 93 -11.69 0.93 -3.32
C GLU A 93 -10.40 0.36 -2.70
N LEU A 94 -10.31 0.30 -1.37
CA LEU A 94 -9.18 -0.30 -0.65
C LEU A 94 -9.13 -1.81 -0.84
N HIS A 95 -10.25 -2.52 -0.77
CA HIS A 95 -10.29 -3.97 -1.03
C HIS A 95 -9.83 -4.29 -2.46
N ALA A 96 -10.30 -3.52 -3.45
CA ALA A 96 -9.83 -3.66 -4.83
C ALA A 96 -8.33 -3.33 -4.97
N PHE A 97 -7.80 -2.38 -4.19
CA PHE A 97 -6.36 -2.10 -4.12
C PHE A 97 -5.57 -3.25 -3.48
N TYR A 98 -6.03 -3.78 -2.37
CA TYR A 98 -5.39 -4.91 -1.71
C TYR A 98 -5.42 -6.16 -2.58
N GLY A 99 -6.56 -6.50 -3.18
CA GLY A 99 -6.67 -7.67 -4.07
C GLY A 99 -5.67 -7.66 -5.23
N ARG A 100 -5.40 -6.50 -5.84
CA ARG A 100 -4.44 -6.39 -6.95
C ARG A 100 -2.97 -6.28 -6.50
N THR A 101 -2.71 -5.83 -5.27
CA THR A 101 -1.35 -5.55 -4.76
C THR A 101 -0.88 -6.52 -3.68
N GLU A 102 -1.71 -7.49 -3.29
CA GLU A 102 -1.51 -8.39 -2.15
C GLU A 102 -0.11 -9.01 -2.08
N PRO A 103 0.45 -9.63 -3.14
CA PRO A 103 1.77 -10.26 -3.04
C PRO A 103 2.88 -9.28 -2.67
N MET A 104 2.82 -8.06 -3.21
CA MET A 104 3.76 -7.01 -2.87
C MET A 104 3.55 -6.54 -1.43
N LEU A 105 2.32 -6.17 -1.04
CA LEU A 105 2.04 -5.68 0.30
C LEU A 105 2.42 -6.70 1.38
N GLU A 106 2.14 -7.99 1.16
CA GLU A 106 2.55 -9.06 2.07
C GLU A 106 4.07 -9.11 2.27
N ASN A 107 4.82 -9.04 1.18
CA ASN A 107 6.28 -9.01 1.25
C ASN A 107 6.80 -7.74 1.93
N LEU A 108 6.19 -6.58 1.65
CA LEU A 108 6.58 -5.31 2.26
C LEU A 108 6.34 -5.31 3.78
N PHE A 109 5.14 -5.69 4.23
CA PHE A 109 4.82 -5.78 5.65
C PHE A 109 5.69 -6.81 6.39
N ARG A 110 6.02 -7.94 5.77
CA ARG A 110 6.94 -8.93 6.34
C ARG A 110 8.34 -8.34 6.52
N ASP A 111 8.88 -7.75 5.46
CA ASP A 111 10.28 -7.33 5.40
C ASP A 111 10.52 -6.02 6.17
N GLU A 112 9.50 -5.17 6.32
CA GLU A 112 9.54 -3.90 7.06
C GLU A 112 10.07 -4.07 8.48
N THR A 113 9.74 -5.16 9.16
CA THR A 113 10.21 -5.42 10.54
C THR A 113 11.72 -5.63 10.67
N THR A 114 12.42 -5.88 9.55
CA THR A 114 13.83 -6.28 9.53
C THR A 114 14.73 -5.41 8.66
N VAL A 115 14.16 -4.58 7.77
CA VAL A 115 14.90 -3.74 6.82
C VAL A 115 14.65 -2.26 7.13
N PRO A 116 15.58 -1.56 7.82
CA PRO A 116 15.39 -0.15 8.22
C PRO A 116 15.09 0.79 7.05
N LEU A 117 15.79 0.59 5.93
CA LEU A 117 15.57 1.37 4.71
C LEU A 117 14.12 1.24 4.21
N LEU A 118 13.53 0.04 4.33
CA LEU A 118 12.15 -0.19 3.93
C LEU A 118 11.15 0.47 4.89
N GLN A 119 11.43 0.52 6.19
CA GLN A 119 10.60 1.27 7.16
C GLN A 119 10.48 2.74 6.77
N GLU A 120 11.60 3.39 6.44
CA GLU A 120 11.60 4.79 6.01
C GLU A 120 10.80 5.02 4.73
N ARG A 121 10.91 4.11 3.75
CA ARG A 121 10.23 4.25 2.45
C ARG A 121 8.75 3.85 2.52
N PHE A 122 8.39 2.90 3.38
CA PHE A 122 7.02 2.44 3.57
C PHE A 122 6.23 3.36 4.51
N ALA A 123 6.90 4.28 5.23
CA ALA A 123 6.26 5.33 6.03
C ALA A 123 5.21 6.12 5.24
N ALA A 124 5.45 6.41 3.95
CA ALA A 124 4.47 7.10 3.10
C ALA A 124 3.14 6.35 2.96
N PHE A 125 3.17 5.01 2.99
CA PHE A 125 1.96 4.19 2.96
C PHE A 125 1.23 4.20 4.30
N HIS A 126 1.96 4.19 5.42
CA HIS A 126 1.37 4.36 6.76
C HIS A 126 0.75 5.75 6.91
N ASP A 127 1.44 6.80 6.46
CA ASP A 127 0.94 8.18 6.43
C ASP A 127 -0.35 8.28 5.59
N TYR A 128 -0.40 7.57 4.45
CA TYR A 128 -1.60 7.47 3.64
C TYR A 128 -2.77 6.85 4.41
N LEU A 129 -2.56 5.72 5.12
CA LEU A 129 -3.63 5.08 5.91
C LEU A 129 -4.07 5.96 7.09
N ASP A 130 -3.14 6.69 7.70
CA ASP A 130 -3.44 7.65 8.74
C ASP A 130 -4.30 8.81 8.23
N ALA A 131 -3.96 9.35 7.06
CA ALA A 131 -4.75 10.36 6.37
C ALA A 131 -6.12 9.82 5.93
N ALA A 132 -6.19 8.59 5.41
CA ALA A 132 -7.45 7.93 5.06
C ALA A 132 -8.38 7.82 6.27
N ARG A 133 -7.84 7.39 7.42
CA ARG A 133 -8.60 7.33 8.68
C ARG A 133 -9.09 8.72 9.12
N ASP A 134 -8.29 9.77 8.94
CA ASP A 134 -8.69 11.15 9.25
C ASP A 134 -9.81 11.62 8.31
N THR A 135 -9.69 11.36 7.01
CA THR A 135 -10.75 11.60 6.01
C THR A 135 -12.04 10.89 6.40
N LEU A 136 -11.97 9.62 6.79
CA LEU A 136 -13.15 8.83 7.19
C LEU A 136 -13.78 9.30 8.51
N MET A 137 -12.99 9.88 9.40
CA MET A 137 -13.47 10.49 10.65
C MET A 137 -14.18 11.84 10.43
N ALA A 138 -13.90 12.56 9.34
CA ALA A 138 -14.46 13.88 9.11
C ALA A 138 -16.00 13.87 9.08
N GLY A 139 -16.67 14.91 9.59
CA GLY A 139 -18.14 14.96 9.63
C GLY A 139 -18.83 14.09 10.70
N ARG A 140 -18.13 13.14 11.34
CA ARG A 140 -18.66 12.37 12.47
C ARG A 140 -18.62 13.21 13.75
N ARG A 141 -19.80 13.61 14.26
CA ARG A 141 -19.95 14.49 15.45
C ARG A 141 -19.76 13.73 16.77
N LEU A 142 -18.57 13.17 17.00
CA LEU A 142 -18.26 12.32 18.14
C LEU A 142 -17.30 12.97 19.14
N ARG A 143 -17.43 12.63 20.42
CA ARG A 143 -16.57 13.14 21.51
C ARG A 143 -16.10 12.02 22.44
N GLY A 144 -15.06 12.31 23.21
CA GLY A 144 -14.55 11.44 24.28
C GLY A 144 -14.31 9.99 23.83
N ALA A 145 -14.91 9.05 24.57
CA ALA A 145 -14.77 7.61 24.33
C ALA A 145 -15.37 7.15 23.00
N SER A 146 -16.48 7.73 22.53
CA SER A 146 -17.08 7.37 21.23
C SER A 146 -16.13 7.74 20.07
N ARG A 147 -15.56 8.95 20.10
CA ARG A 147 -14.57 9.38 19.09
C ARG A 147 -13.35 8.47 19.05
N ARG A 148 -12.81 8.10 20.22
CA ARG A 148 -11.66 7.21 20.33
C ARG A 148 -11.94 5.82 19.77
N ARG A 149 -13.07 5.21 20.14
CA ARG A 149 -13.46 3.87 19.63
C ARG A 149 -13.72 3.88 18.14
N THR A 150 -14.44 4.87 17.63
CA THR A 150 -14.71 5.00 16.19
C THR A 150 -13.43 5.18 15.39
N ARG A 151 -12.48 5.99 15.88
CA ARG A 151 -11.16 6.12 15.23
C ARG A 151 -10.41 4.79 15.18
N ALA A 152 -10.43 4.02 16.26
CA ALA A 152 -9.79 2.71 16.31
C ALA A 152 -10.49 1.70 15.38
N ALA A 153 -11.82 1.69 15.36
CA ALA A 153 -12.61 0.85 14.46
C ALA A 153 -12.34 1.18 12.99
N LEU A 154 -12.25 2.46 12.62
CA LEU A 154 -11.87 2.88 11.27
C LEU A 154 -10.46 2.43 10.91
N GLY A 155 -9.49 2.62 11.80
CA GLY A 155 -8.12 2.15 11.59
C GLY A 155 -8.05 0.64 11.36
N HIS A 156 -8.85 -0.13 12.10
CA HIS A 156 -8.96 -1.57 11.90
C HIS A 156 -9.69 -1.91 10.58
N ALA A 157 -10.76 -1.21 10.25
CA ALA A 157 -11.57 -1.45 9.06
C ALA A 157 -10.77 -1.24 7.77
N ILE A 158 -9.86 -0.26 7.73
CA ILE A 158 -9.08 0.02 6.52
C ILE A 158 -7.74 -0.72 6.48
N ALA A 159 -7.40 -1.54 7.46
CA ALA A 159 -6.08 -2.17 7.51
C ALA A 159 -5.98 -3.36 6.54
N PHE A 160 -4.84 -3.46 5.83
CA PHE A 160 -4.54 -4.60 4.97
C PHE A 160 -4.61 -5.95 5.71
N SER A 161 -4.11 -6.00 6.95
CA SER A 161 -4.17 -7.21 7.77
C SER A 161 -5.59 -7.66 8.07
N THR A 162 -6.51 -6.72 8.31
CA THR A 162 -7.94 -7.01 8.52
C THR A 162 -8.57 -7.58 7.26
N TRP A 163 -8.36 -6.93 6.11
CA TRP A 163 -8.84 -7.44 4.82
C TRP A 163 -8.28 -8.83 4.52
N LYS A 164 -6.97 -9.04 4.68
CA LYS A 164 -6.31 -10.33 4.43
C LYS A 164 -6.92 -11.42 5.30
N SER A 165 -7.10 -11.16 6.60
CA SER A 165 -7.69 -12.16 7.49
C SER A 165 -9.12 -12.51 7.08
N LEU A 166 -9.97 -11.51 6.85
CA LEU A 166 -11.38 -11.74 6.49
C LEU A 166 -11.55 -12.40 5.12
N VAL A 167 -10.79 -11.97 4.11
CA VAL A 167 -10.97 -12.43 2.72
C VAL A 167 -10.17 -13.70 2.44
N ARG A 168 -8.89 -13.77 2.86
CA ARG A 168 -8.01 -14.91 2.53
C ARG A 168 -8.07 -16.03 3.53
N GLU A 169 -8.20 -15.72 4.82
CA GLU A 169 -8.18 -16.74 5.88
C GLU A 169 -9.59 -17.21 6.21
N GLN A 170 -10.58 -16.29 6.26
CA GLN A 170 -11.97 -16.62 6.57
C GLN A 170 -12.86 -16.81 5.33
N GLY A 171 -12.38 -16.46 4.12
CA GLY A 171 -13.08 -16.72 2.87
C GLY A 171 -14.28 -15.80 2.60
N LEU A 172 -14.37 -14.64 3.23
CA LEU A 172 -15.40 -13.64 2.91
C LEU A 172 -15.13 -13.01 1.54
N ASN A 173 -16.21 -12.67 0.82
CA ASN A 173 -16.09 -11.81 -0.35
C ASN A 173 -15.99 -10.33 0.08
N ASP A 174 -15.63 -9.46 -0.87
CA ASP A 174 -15.41 -8.04 -0.58
C ASP A 174 -16.68 -7.32 -0.08
N ALA A 175 -17.87 -7.71 -0.55
CA ALA A 175 -19.13 -7.09 -0.15
C ALA A 175 -19.50 -7.43 1.30
N ASP A 176 -19.40 -8.71 1.68
CA ASP A 176 -19.64 -9.16 3.05
C ASP A 176 -18.60 -8.58 4.01
N THR A 177 -17.34 -8.49 3.58
CA THR A 177 -16.26 -7.87 4.34
C THR A 177 -16.54 -6.38 4.58
N ALA A 178 -16.94 -5.64 3.55
CA ALA A 178 -17.26 -4.21 3.67
C ALA A 178 -18.48 -3.97 4.58
N ALA A 179 -19.52 -4.82 4.49
CA ALA A 179 -20.69 -4.75 5.35
C ALA A 179 -20.34 -5.01 6.82
N LEU A 180 -19.53 -6.03 7.10
CA LEU A 180 -19.09 -6.37 8.45
C LEU A 180 -18.26 -5.23 9.08
N LEU A 181 -17.32 -4.66 8.33
CA LEU A 181 -16.47 -3.58 8.80
C LEU A 181 -17.24 -2.27 8.97
N SER A 182 -18.23 -2.01 8.13
CA SER A 182 -19.16 -0.89 8.32
C SER A 182 -19.97 -1.06 9.61
N ALA A 183 -20.46 -2.26 9.89
CA ALA A 183 -21.17 -2.57 11.13
C ALA A 183 -20.28 -2.42 12.37
N LEU A 184 -19.00 -2.81 12.30
CA LEU A 184 -18.01 -2.59 13.35
C LEU A 184 -17.87 -1.10 13.68
N VAL A 185 -17.72 -0.26 12.65
CA VAL A 185 -17.57 1.20 12.82
C VAL A 185 -18.84 1.82 13.38
N ALA A 186 -20.02 1.41 12.88
CA ALA A 186 -21.30 1.86 13.41
C ALA A 186 -21.49 1.46 14.88
N GLY A 187 -21.11 0.25 15.28
CA GLY A 187 -21.18 -0.22 16.66
C GLY A 187 -20.18 0.45 17.62
N ALA A 188 -19.12 1.06 17.09
CA ALA A 188 -18.14 1.81 17.88
C ALA A 188 -18.68 3.16 18.38
N ASP A 189 -19.72 3.67 17.73
CA ASP A 189 -20.52 4.81 18.16
C ASP A 189 -21.81 4.31 18.82
N PRO A 190 -21.87 4.18 20.16
CA PRO A 190 -23.14 3.93 20.82
C PRO A 190 -23.98 5.19 20.66
N ARG A 191 -24.73 5.28 19.57
CA ARG A 191 -26.00 6.01 19.61
C ARG A 191 -26.77 5.36 20.76
N GLU A 192 -27.10 6.14 21.78
CA GLU A 192 -27.99 5.70 22.85
C GLU A 192 -29.18 5.01 22.19
N ARG A 193 -29.32 3.70 22.42
CA ARG A 193 -30.55 2.98 22.10
C ARG A 193 -31.63 3.42 23.06
#